data_AF-A0A0C5WH58-F1
#
_entry.id   AF-A0A0C5WH58-F1
#
_cell.length_a   1.000
_cell.length_b   1.000
_cell.length_c   1.000
_cell.angle_alpha   90.00
_cell.angle_beta   90.00
_cell.angle_gamma   90.00
#
_symmetry.space_group_name_H-M   'P 1'
#
loop_
_entity.id
_entity.type
_entity.pdbx_description
1 polymer ?
#
loop_
_entity_poly.entity_id
_entity_poly.type
_entity_poly.pdbx_seq_one_letter_code
_entity_poly.pdbx_strand_id
1 'polypeptide(L)'
;MKYVVYLGVCLTSVSAFAQEEAVQDMSDPLAVYTQVGIGATDKGLNLKVGQTYETGRDDTAAMNIIEVKGFLGEKVGWQDGNDDSVDSLRFRNFHVNLTSGRGTQLDVNYDIASESGSASYSLIQALPQMGPVTVYPLVGLGASFINAANSEGEKLFGYALPGTFAVVGTYGKVAMSDKLWLNYNPMWFTTLSGSDSYVDFGLEGDSNVLKHEVALSYQFTPRFNARYFANWSQNEDFKDGGHRLEFNYQL
;
A
#
# COMPACT_ATOMS: atom_id res chain seq x y z
N MET A 1 41.83 -9.56 -43.87
CA MET A 1 40.49 -10.12 -43.58
C MET A 1 40.48 -10.57 -42.13
N LYS A 2 39.46 -10.22 -41.37
CA LYS A 2 39.44 -10.14 -39.90
C LYS A 2 39.36 -11.52 -39.23
N TYR A 3 40.17 -11.75 -38.18
CA TYR A 3 40.00 -12.88 -37.26
C TYR A 3 38.89 -12.55 -36.26
N VAL A 4 37.90 -13.43 -36.14
CA VAL A 4 36.81 -13.33 -35.17
C VAL A 4 37.19 -14.18 -33.96
N VAL A 5 37.26 -13.56 -32.78
CA VAL A 5 37.47 -14.23 -31.49
C VAL A 5 36.09 -14.45 -30.87
N TYR A 6 35.72 -15.70 -30.61
CA TYR A 6 34.52 -16.04 -29.84
C TYR A 6 34.87 -16.14 -28.36
N LEU A 7 34.25 -15.28 -27.53
CA LEU A 7 34.33 -15.34 -26.08
C LEU A 7 33.06 -16.03 -25.56
N GLY A 8 33.18 -17.28 -25.12
CA GLY A 8 32.09 -18.02 -24.47
C GLY A 8 32.00 -17.66 -23.00
N VAL A 9 30.92 -16.98 -22.58
CA VAL A 9 30.59 -16.75 -21.17
C VAL A 9 29.80 -17.96 -20.67
N CYS A 10 30.37 -18.70 -19.72
CA CYS A 10 29.74 -19.85 -19.08
C CYS A 10 28.94 -19.34 -17.86
N LEU A 11 27.61 -19.36 -17.92
CA LEU A 11 26.74 -19.10 -16.76
C LEU A 11 26.70 -20.34 -15.86
N THR A 12 27.32 -20.28 -14.69
CA THR A 12 27.15 -21.30 -13.64
C THR A 12 25.91 -20.98 -12.80
N SER A 13 24.84 -21.73 -12.99
CA SER A 13 23.64 -21.71 -12.14
C SER A 13 23.93 -22.47 -10.83
N VAL A 14 24.11 -21.73 -9.73
CA VAL A 14 24.14 -22.31 -8.38
C VAL A 14 22.69 -22.63 -7.98
N SER A 15 22.37 -23.92 -7.91
CA SER A 15 21.09 -24.38 -7.36
C SER A 15 21.23 -24.48 -5.85
N ALA A 16 20.76 -23.48 -5.11
CA ALA A 16 20.66 -23.54 -3.66
C ALA A 16 19.37 -24.29 -3.28
N PHE A 17 19.51 -25.45 -2.63
CA PHE A 17 18.39 -26.11 -1.96
C PHE A 17 18.03 -25.29 -0.72
N ALA A 18 16.95 -24.52 -0.79
CA ALA A 18 16.39 -23.82 0.36
C ALA A 18 15.59 -24.81 1.23
N GLN A 19 15.91 -24.86 2.51
CA GLN A 19 15.05 -25.42 3.55
C GLN A 19 13.72 -24.67 3.51
N GLU A 20 12.57 -25.36 3.48
CA GLU A 20 11.24 -24.75 3.46
C GLU A 20 11.03 -23.92 4.73
N GLU A 21 11.40 -22.64 4.65
CA GLU A 21 11.04 -21.63 5.63
C GLU A 21 9.52 -21.51 5.69
N ALA A 22 8.96 -21.43 6.90
CA ALA A 22 7.54 -21.25 7.09
C ALA A 22 7.07 -19.93 6.44
N VAL A 23 6.32 -20.03 5.35
CA VAL A 23 5.77 -18.87 4.65
C VAL A 23 4.58 -18.28 5.42
N GLN A 24 4.34 -16.99 5.25
CA GLN A 24 3.22 -16.30 5.90
C GLN A 24 2.00 -16.28 4.97
N ASP A 25 0.80 -16.19 5.55
CA ASP A 25 -0.43 -16.05 4.77
C ASP A 25 -0.52 -14.64 4.17
N MET A 26 -0.14 -14.47 2.91
CA MET A 26 -0.17 -13.19 2.19
C MET A 26 -1.60 -12.62 1.99
N SER A 27 -2.64 -13.37 2.35
CA SER A 27 -4.01 -12.88 2.34
C SER A 27 -4.43 -12.19 3.66
N ASP A 28 -3.66 -12.38 4.73
CA ASP A 28 -3.89 -11.73 6.03
C ASP A 28 -3.28 -10.31 6.04
N PRO A 29 -4.06 -9.24 6.28
CA PRO A 29 -3.57 -7.88 6.39
C PRO A 29 -2.54 -7.63 7.51
N LEU A 30 -2.51 -8.50 8.54
CA LEU A 30 -1.57 -8.46 9.65
C LEU A 30 -0.38 -9.41 9.47
N ALA A 31 -0.27 -10.12 8.35
CA ALA A 31 0.90 -10.93 8.07
C ALA A 31 2.16 -10.06 7.93
N VAL A 32 3.23 -10.47 8.61
CA VAL A 32 4.52 -9.78 8.64
C VAL A 32 5.58 -10.67 8.00
N TYR A 33 6.08 -10.26 6.85
CA TYR A 33 7.09 -11.02 6.08
C TYR A 33 7.91 -10.10 5.19
N THR A 34 9.13 -10.53 4.87
CA THR A 34 10.00 -9.81 3.95
C THR A 34 9.51 -10.07 2.53
N GLN A 35 9.34 -9.01 1.75
CA GLN A 35 8.67 -9.09 0.46
C GLN A 35 9.23 -8.10 -0.56
N VAL A 36 9.06 -8.47 -1.82
CA VAL A 36 9.16 -7.56 -2.95
C VAL A 36 7.90 -7.66 -3.77
N GLY A 37 7.47 -6.54 -4.33
CA GLY A 37 6.28 -6.49 -5.18
C GLY A 37 6.44 -5.49 -6.31
N ILE A 38 5.85 -5.81 -7.45
CA ILE A 38 5.74 -4.92 -8.59
C ILE A 38 4.27 -4.81 -8.98
N GLY A 39 3.80 -3.60 -9.25
CA GLY A 39 2.44 -3.34 -9.71
C GLY A 39 2.43 -2.59 -11.04
N ALA A 40 1.50 -2.94 -11.92
CA ALA A 40 1.11 -2.11 -13.06
C ALA A 40 -0.21 -1.42 -12.72
N THR A 41 -0.29 -0.13 -12.92
CA THR A 41 -1.46 0.70 -12.59
C THR A 41 -1.84 1.61 -13.76
N ASP A 42 -3.00 2.22 -13.63
CA ASP A 42 -3.46 3.37 -14.41
C ASP A 42 -2.38 4.42 -14.67
N LYS A 43 -1.59 4.75 -13.64
CA LYS A 43 -0.57 5.81 -13.65
C LYS A 43 0.86 5.36 -13.96
N GLY A 44 1.13 4.05 -13.99
CA GLY A 44 2.48 3.54 -14.28
C GLY A 44 2.85 2.28 -13.50
N LEU A 45 4.12 2.15 -13.15
CA LEU A 45 4.60 1.04 -12.32
C LEU A 45 4.75 1.45 -10.86
N ASN A 46 4.50 0.47 -9.99
CA ASN A 46 4.76 0.56 -8.56
C ASN A 46 5.79 -0.48 -8.17
N LEU A 47 6.73 -0.10 -7.30
CA LEU A 47 7.68 -0.99 -6.66
C LEU A 47 7.43 -0.97 -5.16
N LYS A 48 7.43 -2.14 -4.54
CA LYS A 48 7.23 -2.33 -3.11
C LYS A 48 8.33 -3.20 -2.55
N VAL A 49 8.94 -2.78 -1.45
CA VAL A 49 9.90 -3.58 -0.69
C VAL A 49 9.48 -3.57 0.77
N GLY A 50 9.29 -4.74 1.34
CA GLY A 50 9.00 -4.94 2.76
C GLY A 50 10.13 -5.71 3.43
N GLN A 51 10.54 -5.27 4.61
CA GLN A 51 11.61 -5.90 5.39
C GLN A 51 11.15 -6.09 6.84
N THR A 52 11.20 -7.33 7.32
CA THR A 52 10.96 -7.66 8.72
C THR A 52 12.15 -7.26 9.59
N TYR A 53 11.88 -6.98 10.86
CA TYR A 53 12.93 -6.71 11.83
C TYR A 53 12.57 -7.29 13.20
N GLU A 54 13.61 -7.56 13.97
CA GLU A 54 13.50 -8.06 15.34
C GLU A 54 12.90 -6.98 16.25
N THR A 55 11.82 -7.33 16.94
CA THR A 55 11.13 -6.46 17.91
C THR A 55 11.71 -6.59 19.32
N GLY A 56 12.55 -7.61 19.55
CA GLY A 56 13.07 -7.99 20.86
C GLY A 56 12.07 -8.77 21.72
N ARG A 57 10.94 -9.25 21.14
CA ARG A 57 9.95 -10.08 21.83
C ARG A 57 9.35 -11.15 20.91
N ASP A 58 9.37 -12.39 21.37
CA ASP A 58 8.87 -13.56 20.63
C ASP A 58 7.36 -13.50 20.30
N ASP A 59 6.59 -12.72 21.07
CA ASP A 59 5.13 -12.57 20.89
C ASP A 59 4.74 -11.43 19.94
N THR A 60 5.71 -10.87 19.20
CA THR A 60 5.48 -9.75 18.29
C THR A 60 6.22 -9.93 16.98
N ALA A 61 5.65 -9.38 15.91
CA ALA A 61 6.28 -9.32 14.60
C ALA A 61 6.17 -7.90 14.04
N ALA A 62 7.19 -7.43 13.33
CA ALA A 62 7.14 -6.12 12.69
C ALA A 62 7.87 -6.07 11.35
N MET A 63 7.42 -5.14 10.49
CA MET A 63 8.06 -4.86 9.20
C MET A 63 7.94 -3.40 8.81
N ASN A 64 8.92 -2.94 8.03
CA ASN A 64 8.86 -1.69 7.29
C ASN A 64 8.54 -2.00 5.82
N ILE A 65 7.70 -1.20 5.20
CA ILE A 65 7.39 -1.26 3.76
C ILE A 65 7.67 0.12 3.17
N ILE A 66 8.39 0.12 2.05
CA ILE A 66 8.59 1.30 1.21
C ILE A 66 7.98 1.01 -0.16
N GLU A 67 7.21 1.97 -0.67
CA GLU A 67 6.63 1.93 -2.02
C GLU A 67 7.05 3.18 -2.80
N VAL A 68 7.42 2.97 -4.06
CA VAL A 68 7.62 4.01 -5.07
C VAL A 68 6.57 3.78 -6.16
N LYS A 69 5.83 4.81 -6.55
CA LYS A 69 4.65 4.67 -7.41
C LYS A 69 4.68 5.60 -8.61
N GLY A 70 4.04 5.16 -9.69
CA GLY A 70 3.79 5.97 -10.89
C GLY A 70 4.94 6.05 -11.90
N PHE A 71 6.09 5.42 -11.62
CA PHE A 71 7.23 5.52 -12.55
C PHE A 71 6.94 4.81 -13.88
N LEU A 72 7.50 5.33 -14.98
CA LEU A 72 7.26 4.84 -16.35
C LEU A 72 5.78 4.96 -16.81
N GLY A 73 5.03 5.92 -16.28
CA GLY A 73 3.61 6.12 -16.57
C GLY A 73 3.28 6.32 -18.03
N GLU A 74 4.09 7.08 -18.79
CA GLU A 74 3.88 7.32 -20.23
C GLU A 74 3.94 6.02 -21.05
N LYS A 75 4.74 5.03 -20.62
CA LYS A 75 5.01 3.81 -21.39
C LYS A 75 4.06 2.67 -21.07
N VAL A 76 3.62 2.57 -19.82
CA VAL A 76 2.91 1.38 -19.31
C VAL A 76 1.59 1.69 -18.62
N GLY A 77 1.39 2.94 -18.21
CA GLY A 77 0.12 3.38 -17.65
C GLY A 77 -0.94 3.47 -18.76
N TRP A 78 -2.21 3.37 -18.37
CA TRP A 78 -3.35 3.39 -19.28
C TRP A 78 -4.32 4.54 -19.02
N GLN A 79 -3.91 5.50 -18.18
CA GLN A 79 -4.59 6.77 -17.98
C GLN A 79 -3.98 7.86 -18.87
N ASP A 80 -4.82 8.74 -19.39
CA ASP A 80 -4.37 9.91 -20.14
C ASP A 80 -3.65 10.91 -19.24
N GLY A 81 -2.56 11.50 -19.74
CA GLY A 81 -1.80 12.54 -19.02
C GLY A 81 -0.70 12.04 -18.10
N ASN A 82 -0.38 10.74 -18.12
CA ASN A 82 0.77 10.19 -17.41
C ASN A 82 2.10 10.73 -17.97
N ASP A 83 3.10 10.82 -17.09
CA ASP A 83 4.49 11.09 -17.45
C ASP A 83 5.42 9.98 -16.94
N ASP A 84 6.73 10.11 -17.18
CA ASP A 84 7.73 9.14 -16.75
C ASP A 84 8.27 9.43 -15.32
N SER A 85 7.69 10.38 -14.59
CA SER A 85 8.14 10.79 -13.25
C SER A 85 7.64 9.85 -12.14
N VAL A 86 8.09 10.08 -10.90
CA VAL A 86 7.58 9.36 -9.73
C VAL A 86 6.42 10.18 -9.17
N ASP A 87 5.24 9.57 -9.07
CA ASP A 87 4.06 10.24 -8.52
C ASP A 87 4.15 10.39 -7.01
N SER A 88 4.48 9.29 -6.32
CA SER A 88 4.40 9.24 -4.87
C SER A 88 5.33 8.23 -4.22
N LEU A 89 5.64 8.52 -2.96
CA LEU A 89 6.36 7.66 -2.04
C LEU A 89 5.44 7.30 -0.88
N ARG A 90 5.47 6.04 -0.45
CA ARG A 90 4.76 5.61 0.75
C ARG A 90 5.68 4.81 1.65
N PHE A 91 5.69 5.15 2.92
CA PHE A 91 6.32 4.40 3.97
C PHE A 91 5.25 3.84 4.91
N ARG A 92 5.36 2.56 5.26
CA ARG A 92 4.52 1.94 6.27
C ARG A 92 5.36 1.17 7.26
N ASN A 93 4.99 1.23 8.53
CA ASN A 93 5.47 0.33 9.55
C ASN A 93 4.28 -0.44 10.12
N PHE A 94 4.43 -1.77 10.17
CA PHE A 94 3.49 -2.66 10.82
C PHE A 94 4.13 -3.27 12.06
N HIS A 95 3.38 -3.31 13.16
CA HIS A 95 3.76 -4.03 14.36
C HIS A 95 2.55 -4.81 14.86
N VAL A 96 2.72 -6.11 15.09
CA VAL A 96 1.63 -7.02 15.43
C VAL A 96 1.99 -7.79 16.69
N ASN A 97 1.05 -7.89 17.62
CA ASN A 97 1.13 -8.82 18.74
C ASN A 97 0.44 -10.13 18.36
N LEU A 98 1.23 -11.20 18.25
CA LEU A 98 0.80 -12.50 17.73
C LEU A 98 -0.16 -13.22 18.68
N THR A 99 -0.11 -12.90 19.98
CA THR A 99 -0.98 -13.50 21.00
C THR A 99 -2.39 -12.91 20.99
N SER A 100 -2.50 -11.59 20.83
CA SER A 100 -3.78 -10.87 20.87
C SER A 100 -4.39 -10.59 19.49
N GLY A 101 -3.63 -10.81 18.41
CA GLY A 101 -4.03 -10.46 17.05
C GLY A 101 -4.19 -8.95 16.84
N ARG A 102 -3.59 -8.12 17.69
CA ARG A 102 -3.64 -6.67 17.58
C ARG A 102 -2.46 -6.15 16.78
N GLY A 103 -2.77 -5.46 15.68
CA GLY A 103 -1.83 -4.74 14.85
C GLY A 103 -1.82 -3.24 15.11
N THR A 104 -0.70 -2.60 14.79
CA THR A 104 -0.59 -1.16 14.68
C THR A 104 0.10 -0.82 13.36
N GLN A 105 -0.30 0.30 12.75
CA GLN A 105 0.20 0.76 11.47
C GLN A 105 0.57 2.23 11.56
N LEU A 106 1.83 2.58 11.29
CA LEU A 106 2.23 3.93 10.89
C LEU A 106 2.24 3.98 9.36
N ASP A 107 1.59 4.97 8.76
CA ASP A 107 1.48 5.12 7.32
C ASP A 107 1.73 6.57 6.92
N VAL A 108 2.76 6.77 6.10
CA VAL A 108 3.16 8.06 5.56
C VAL A 108 3.09 7.96 4.04
N ASN A 109 2.28 8.82 3.43
CA ASN A 109 2.15 8.94 1.98
C ASN A 109 2.53 10.37 1.57
N TYR A 110 3.37 10.49 0.54
CA TYR A 110 3.87 11.75 0.01
C TYR A 110 3.68 11.76 -1.50
N ASP A 111 2.91 12.72 -1.99
CA ASP A 111 2.72 13.01 -3.40
C ASP A 111 3.76 14.06 -3.84
N ILE A 112 4.54 13.73 -4.87
CA ILE A 112 5.68 14.53 -5.31
C ILE A 112 5.22 15.75 -6.10
N ALA A 113 4.22 15.60 -6.95
CA ALA A 113 3.74 16.68 -7.82
C ALA A 113 3.09 17.82 -7.03
N SER A 114 2.27 17.48 -6.04
CA SER A 114 1.60 18.43 -5.15
C SER A 114 2.41 18.81 -3.91
N GLU A 115 3.54 18.13 -3.67
CA GLU A 115 4.35 18.24 -2.45
C GLU A 115 3.50 18.18 -1.17
N SER A 116 2.55 17.25 -1.18
CA SER A 116 1.54 17.10 -0.13
C SER A 116 1.42 15.64 0.30
N GLY A 117 0.76 15.40 1.42
CA GLY A 117 0.62 14.05 1.91
C GLY A 117 -0.04 13.95 3.27
N SER A 118 0.10 12.77 3.86
CA SER A 118 -0.46 12.47 5.18
C SER A 118 0.44 11.51 5.94
N ALA A 119 0.46 11.65 7.26
CA ALA A 119 0.99 10.67 8.19
C ALA A 119 -0.14 10.23 9.14
N SER A 120 -0.29 8.93 9.36
CA SER A 120 -1.33 8.39 10.22
C SER A 120 -0.84 7.22 11.06
N TYR A 121 -1.46 7.03 12.22
CA TYR A 121 -1.26 5.89 13.11
C TYR A 121 -2.60 5.21 13.38
N SER A 122 -2.66 3.91 13.14
CA SER A 122 -3.89 3.11 13.25
C SER A 122 -3.70 1.88 14.13
N LEU A 123 -4.75 1.50 14.83
CA LEU A 123 -4.90 0.24 15.56
C LEU A 123 -5.79 -0.69 14.73
N ILE A 124 -5.40 -1.95 14.66
CA ILE A 124 -6.10 -3.00 13.89
C ILE A 124 -6.30 -4.20 14.81
N GLN A 125 -7.48 -4.81 14.78
CA GLN A 125 -7.75 -5.99 15.60
C GLN A 125 -8.21 -7.14 14.71
N ALA A 126 -7.50 -8.27 14.71
CA ALA A 126 -8.02 -9.49 14.11
C ALA A 126 -9.21 -10.00 14.91
N LEU A 127 -10.35 -10.23 14.24
CA LEU A 127 -11.49 -10.92 14.82
C LEU A 127 -11.38 -12.44 14.57
N PRO A 128 -12.02 -13.28 15.39
CA PRO A 128 -12.10 -14.71 15.13
C PRO A 128 -12.64 -14.99 13.73
N GLN A 129 -12.04 -15.97 13.06
CA GLN A 129 -12.48 -16.39 11.73
C GLN A 129 -13.92 -16.92 11.78
N MET A 130 -14.76 -16.42 10.86
CA MET A 130 -16.17 -16.78 10.72
C MET A 130 -16.38 -17.54 9.41
N GLY A 131 -16.04 -18.83 9.41
CA GLY A 131 -16.08 -19.65 8.19
C GLY A 131 -15.09 -19.10 7.15
N PRO A 132 -15.54 -18.79 5.92
CA PRO A 132 -14.66 -18.22 4.89
C PRO A 132 -14.32 -16.74 5.12
N VAL A 133 -14.96 -16.09 6.10
CA VAL A 133 -14.84 -14.64 6.32
C VAL A 133 -13.93 -14.34 7.50
N THR A 134 -12.97 -13.44 7.30
CA THR A 134 -12.17 -12.84 8.36
C THR A 134 -12.24 -11.32 8.26
N VAL A 135 -12.34 -10.65 9.40
CA VAL A 135 -12.54 -9.19 9.46
C VAL A 135 -11.55 -8.60 10.46
N TYR A 136 -10.98 -7.46 10.08
CA TYR A 136 -9.99 -6.74 10.88
C TYR A 136 -10.45 -5.27 11.00
N PRO A 137 -11.30 -4.92 11.97
CA PRO A 137 -11.66 -3.53 12.22
C PRO A 137 -10.42 -2.69 12.53
N LEU A 138 -10.45 -1.44 12.07
CA LEU A 138 -9.38 -0.45 12.20
C LEU A 138 -9.94 0.88 12.71
N VAL A 139 -9.17 1.54 13.58
CA VAL A 139 -9.34 2.96 13.91
C VAL A 139 -7.98 3.65 13.92
N GLY A 140 -7.91 4.87 13.41
CA GLY A 140 -6.67 5.62 13.34
C GLY A 140 -6.86 7.12 13.37
N LEU A 141 -5.75 7.82 13.59
CA LEU A 141 -5.65 9.28 13.58
C LEU A 141 -4.48 9.67 12.67
N GLY A 142 -4.59 10.82 12.02
CA GLY A 142 -3.52 11.31 11.17
C GLY A 142 -3.51 12.83 11.02
N ALA A 143 -2.46 13.31 10.38
CA ALA A 143 -2.28 14.69 9.98
C ALA A 143 -1.97 14.74 8.49
N SER A 144 -2.57 15.71 7.81
CA SER A 144 -2.17 16.09 6.46
C SER A 144 -1.06 17.13 6.53
N PHE A 145 -0.19 17.13 5.53
CA PHE A 145 0.85 18.14 5.35
C PHE A 145 0.92 18.57 3.88
N ILE A 146 1.35 19.80 3.64
CA ILE A 146 1.52 20.34 2.29
C ILE A 146 2.63 21.39 2.29
N ASN A 147 3.41 21.46 1.21
CA ASN A 147 4.33 22.56 1.01
C ASN A 147 3.56 23.84 0.66
N ALA A 148 3.63 24.84 1.53
CA ALA A 148 2.73 25.99 1.45
C ALA A 148 3.10 26.90 0.28
N ALA A 149 2.19 27.01 -0.69
CA ALA A 149 2.29 27.93 -1.82
C ALA A 149 1.21 29.02 -1.76
N ASN A 150 1.50 30.20 -2.33
CA ASN A 150 0.49 31.23 -2.56
C ASN A 150 -0.40 30.88 -3.76
N SER A 151 -1.37 31.75 -4.05
CA SER A 151 -2.27 31.62 -5.20
C SER A 151 -1.58 31.62 -6.57
N GLU A 152 -0.32 32.04 -6.63
CA GLU A 152 0.51 32.06 -7.84
C GLU A 152 1.44 30.83 -7.92
N GLY A 153 1.37 29.91 -6.96
CA GLY A 153 2.23 28.72 -6.88
C GLY A 153 3.62 28.99 -6.30
N GLU A 154 3.90 30.21 -5.83
CA GLU A 154 5.16 30.53 -5.18
C GLU A 154 5.19 29.95 -3.76
N LYS A 155 6.24 29.17 -3.47
CA LYS A 155 6.46 28.55 -2.16
C LYS A 155 6.85 29.63 -1.15
N LEU A 156 5.91 30.00 -0.28
CA LEU A 156 6.09 31.10 0.68
C LEU A 156 6.73 30.62 1.99
N PHE A 157 6.33 29.43 2.45
CA PHE A 157 6.83 28.79 3.65
C PHE A 157 7.17 27.33 3.32
N GLY A 158 7.88 26.64 4.22
CA GLY A 158 8.05 25.19 4.08
C GLY A 158 6.73 24.43 4.30
N TYR A 159 6.84 23.23 4.87
CA TYR A 159 5.66 22.42 5.14
C TYR A 159 4.73 23.02 6.20
N ALA A 160 3.44 23.04 5.87
CA ALA A 160 2.35 23.37 6.77
C ALA A 160 1.52 22.12 7.08
N LEU A 161 0.83 22.15 8.23
CA LEU A 161 -0.14 21.13 8.65
C LEU A 161 -1.56 21.69 8.49
N PRO A 162 -2.21 21.50 7.32
CA PRO A 162 -3.54 22.05 7.06
C PRO A 162 -4.61 21.51 8.02
N GLY A 163 -4.43 20.29 8.53
CA GLY A 163 -5.28 19.74 9.57
C GLY A 163 -5.02 18.28 9.92
N THR A 164 -5.89 17.74 10.76
CA THR A 164 -5.86 16.38 11.29
C THR A 164 -7.16 15.66 10.96
N PHE A 165 -7.11 14.34 10.88
CA PHE A 165 -8.22 13.49 10.51
C PHE A 165 -8.26 12.21 11.37
N ALA A 166 -9.43 11.58 11.40
CA ALA A 166 -9.61 10.22 11.88
C ALA A 166 -9.95 9.30 10.71
N VAL A 167 -9.64 8.02 10.88
CA VAL A 167 -10.07 6.94 9.99
C VAL A 167 -10.71 5.83 10.81
N VAL A 168 -11.85 5.34 10.36
CA VAL A 168 -12.51 4.13 10.88
C VAL A 168 -12.83 3.25 9.70
N GLY A 169 -12.48 1.98 9.78
CA GLY A 169 -12.75 1.07 8.68
C GLY A 169 -12.51 -0.37 9.03
N THR A 170 -12.42 -1.20 8.00
CA THR A 170 -12.10 -2.60 8.19
C THR A 170 -11.34 -3.14 6.99
N TYR A 171 -10.42 -4.08 7.24
CA TYR A 171 -10.00 -5.02 6.22
C TYR A 171 -10.88 -6.26 6.28
N GLY A 172 -11.45 -6.65 5.14
CA GLY A 172 -12.22 -7.88 5.00
C GLY A 172 -11.47 -8.89 4.14
N LYS A 173 -11.61 -10.18 4.46
CA LYS A 173 -11.16 -11.31 3.64
C LYS A 173 -12.31 -12.30 3.49
N VAL A 174 -12.55 -12.74 2.27
CA VAL A 174 -13.43 -13.87 1.94
C VAL A 174 -12.61 -14.90 1.17
N ALA A 175 -12.30 -16.02 1.82
CA ALA A 175 -11.62 -17.15 1.20
C ALA A 175 -12.62 -17.92 0.32
N MET A 176 -12.38 -17.96 -0.99
CA MET A 176 -13.17 -18.75 -1.94
C MET A 176 -12.59 -20.15 -2.11
N SER A 177 -11.26 -20.29 -1.98
CA SER A 177 -10.51 -21.54 -1.90
C SER A 177 -9.18 -21.29 -1.20
N ASP A 178 -8.33 -22.32 -1.08
CA ASP A 178 -6.98 -22.21 -0.51
C ASP A 178 -6.04 -21.28 -1.31
N LYS A 179 -6.39 -20.98 -2.57
CA LYS A 179 -5.57 -20.16 -3.47
C LYS A 179 -6.26 -18.90 -3.96
N LEU A 180 -7.56 -18.75 -3.77
CA LEU A 180 -8.36 -17.64 -4.28
C LEU A 180 -9.08 -16.95 -3.13
N TRP A 181 -8.87 -15.65 -2.99
CA TRP A 181 -9.59 -14.85 -2.00
C TRP A 181 -9.92 -13.46 -2.54
N LEU A 182 -10.94 -12.88 -1.92
CA LEU A 182 -11.35 -11.51 -2.14
C LEU A 182 -11.13 -10.70 -0.86
N ASN A 183 -10.64 -9.47 -1.00
CA ASN A 183 -10.64 -8.48 0.04
C ASN A 183 -11.63 -7.36 -0.28
N TYR A 184 -12.30 -6.87 0.74
CA TYR A 184 -13.09 -5.63 0.67
C TYR A 184 -12.77 -4.79 1.89
N ASN A 185 -12.26 -3.57 1.65
CA ASN A 185 -11.67 -2.73 2.68
C ASN A 185 -12.31 -1.33 2.67
N PRO A 186 -13.51 -1.14 3.25
CA PRO A 186 -14.11 0.19 3.39
C PRO A 186 -13.42 0.98 4.51
N MET A 187 -13.11 2.24 4.21
CA MET A 187 -12.43 3.17 5.12
C MET A 187 -13.15 4.52 5.09
N TRP A 188 -13.74 4.91 6.21
CA TRP A 188 -14.34 6.22 6.39
C TRP A 188 -13.34 7.17 7.04
N PHE A 189 -13.09 8.30 6.38
CA PHE A 189 -12.23 9.37 6.87
C PHE A 189 -13.09 10.57 7.26
N THR A 190 -12.69 11.27 8.32
CA THR A 190 -13.32 12.54 8.74
C THR A 190 -12.25 13.52 9.20
N THR A 191 -12.41 14.79 8.89
CA THR A 191 -11.59 15.87 9.44
C THR A 191 -11.89 16.01 10.94
N LEU A 192 -10.88 16.41 11.72
CA LEU A 192 -10.99 16.62 13.17
C LEU A 192 -10.71 18.06 13.57
N SER A 193 -9.65 18.64 13.00
CA SER A 193 -9.24 20.03 13.24
C SER A 193 -8.34 20.50 12.10
N GLY A 194 -8.16 21.81 11.96
CA GLY A 194 -7.33 22.40 10.93
C GLY A 194 -7.81 23.78 10.54
N SER A 195 -7.32 24.26 9.40
CA SER A 195 -7.91 25.42 8.73
C SER A 195 -9.35 25.13 8.30
N ASP A 196 -10.19 26.15 8.20
CA ASP A 196 -11.58 26.01 7.71
C ASP A 196 -11.61 25.33 6.34
N SER A 197 -10.70 25.73 5.43
CA SER A 197 -10.58 25.10 4.11
C SER A 197 -10.28 23.60 4.19
N TYR A 198 -9.52 23.15 5.19
CA TYR A 198 -9.25 21.73 5.36
C TYR A 198 -10.42 21.01 6.02
N VAL A 199 -11.01 21.59 7.07
CA VAL A 199 -12.12 20.97 7.80
C VAL A 199 -13.33 20.78 6.89
N ASP A 200 -13.61 21.74 6.02
CA ASP A 200 -14.79 21.73 5.16
C ASP A 200 -14.56 21.00 3.82
N PHE A 201 -13.32 20.97 3.29
CA PHE A 201 -13.05 20.48 1.93
C PHE A 201 -11.83 19.54 1.81
N GLY A 202 -11.13 19.26 2.91
CA GLY A 202 -9.84 18.56 2.90
C GLY A 202 -9.92 17.08 2.52
N LEU A 203 -11.11 16.48 2.50
CA LEU A 203 -11.34 15.09 2.13
C LEU A 203 -12.23 15.01 0.89
N GLU A 204 -11.60 15.05 -0.28
CA GLU A 204 -12.27 14.99 -1.60
C GLU A 204 -13.37 16.07 -1.75
N GLY A 205 -13.12 17.28 -1.26
CA GLY A 205 -14.06 18.39 -1.35
C GLY A 205 -15.14 18.38 -0.25
N ASP A 206 -15.00 17.54 0.78
CA ASP A 206 -15.87 17.50 1.95
C ASP A 206 -15.05 17.35 3.25
N SER A 207 -15.74 17.43 4.38
CA SER A 207 -15.31 17.14 5.74
C SER A 207 -15.13 15.65 6.03
N ASN A 208 -15.69 14.76 5.19
CA ASN A 208 -15.60 13.32 5.36
C ASN A 208 -15.74 12.59 4.01
N VAL A 209 -15.19 11.38 3.93
CA VAL A 209 -15.29 10.56 2.73
C VAL A 209 -15.23 9.08 3.07
N LEU A 210 -16.14 8.28 2.50
CA LEU A 210 -16.03 6.83 2.48
C LEU A 210 -15.26 6.38 1.24
N LYS A 211 -14.13 5.71 1.48
CA LYS A 211 -13.30 5.09 0.46
C LYS A 211 -13.48 3.58 0.47
N HIS A 212 -13.37 3.00 -0.70
CA HIS A 212 -13.56 1.57 -0.94
C HIS A 212 -12.33 1.00 -1.63
N GLU A 213 -11.96 -0.22 -1.24
CA GLU A 213 -11.00 -1.03 -1.98
C GLU A 213 -11.54 -2.45 -2.09
N VAL A 214 -11.50 -3.00 -3.30
CA VAL A 214 -11.65 -4.45 -3.53
C VAL A 214 -10.34 -4.98 -4.06
N ALA A 215 -9.93 -6.16 -3.58
CA ALA A 215 -8.84 -6.90 -4.17
C ALA A 215 -9.28 -8.34 -4.49
N LEU A 216 -9.01 -8.81 -5.70
CA LEU A 216 -9.14 -10.21 -6.08
C LEU A 216 -7.75 -10.80 -6.24
N SER A 217 -7.47 -11.90 -5.54
CA SER A 217 -6.10 -12.39 -5.36
C SER A 217 -5.99 -13.88 -5.63
N TYR A 218 -4.92 -14.30 -6.30
CA TYR A 218 -4.64 -15.70 -6.59
C TYR A 218 -3.21 -16.09 -6.20
N GLN A 219 -3.06 -17.14 -5.38
CA GLN A 219 -1.78 -17.70 -4.94
C GLN A 219 -1.29 -18.78 -5.91
N PHE A 220 -0.18 -18.52 -6.60
CA PHE A 220 0.41 -19.47 -7.55
C PHE A 220 1.30 -20.50 -6.85
N THR A 221 2.15 -20.03 -5.94
CA THR A 221 3.06 -20.84 -5.10
C THR A 221 2.97 -20.34 -3.67
N PRO A 222 3.48 -21.05 -2.65
CA PRO A 222 3.47 -20.56 -1.27
C PRO A 222 4.11 -19.17 -1.07
N ARG A 223 4.95 -18.71 -2.01
CA ARG A 223 5.66 -17.42 -1.94
C ARG A 223 5.18 -16.38 -2.95
N PHE A 224 4.40 -16.76 -3.96
CA PHE A 224 4.07 -15.89 -5.09
C PHE A 224 2.55 -15.78 -5.34
N ASN A 225 2.05 -14.55 -5.41
CA ASN A 225 0.68 -14.26 -5.81
C ASN A 225 0.57 -13.10 -6.80
N ALA A 226 -0.58 -13.03 -7.46
CA ALA A 226 -1.03 -11.84 -8.18
C ALA A 226 -2.36 -11.35 -7.60
N ARG A 227 -2.54 -10.03 -7.60
CA ARG A 227 -3.69 -9.36 -7.00
C ARG A 227 -4.15 -8.23 -7.90
N TYR A 228 -5.41 -8.27 -8.32
CA TYR A 228 -6.06 -7.12 -8.91
C TYR A 228 -6.69 -6.27 -7.80
N PHE A 229 -6.51 -4.96 -7.86
CA PHE A 229 -7.16 -4.01 -6.96
C PHE A 229 -7.97 -2.99 -7.75
N ALA A 230 -9.10 -2.60 -7.16
CA ALA A 230 -9.88 -1.44 -7.55
C ALA A 230 -10.13 -0.57 -6.31
N ASN A 231 -9.82 0.71 -6.42
CA ASN A 231 -9.99 1.72 -5.39
C ASN A 231 -10.95 2.79 -5.91
N TRP A 232 -11.94 3.18 -5.11
CA TRP A 232 -12.88 4.27 -5.46
C TRP A 232 -13.41 4.90 -4.17
N SER A 233 -14.26 5.92 -4.27
CA SER A 233 -14.88 6.57 -3.12
C SER A 233 -16.37 6.80 -3.34
N GLN A 234 -17.07 7.34 -2.35
CA GLN A 234 -18.43 7.82 -2.53
C GLN A 234 -18.55 8.97 -3.55
N ASN A 235 -17.43 9.64 -3.88
CA ASN A 235 -17.35 10.78 -4.79
C ASN A 235 -16.72 10.41 -6.15
N GLU A 236 -16.19 9.19 -6.29
CA GLU A 236 -15.51 8.70 -7.49
C GLU A 236 -16.11 7.35 -7.90
N ASP A 237 -16.62 7.27 -9.13
CA ASP A 237 -17.22 6.04 -9.65
C ASP A 237 -16.16 4.93 -9.80
N PHE A 238 -16.58 3.67 -9.61
CA PHE A 238 -15.70 2.50 -9.71
C PHE A 238 -14.86 2.45 -11.00
N LYS A 239 -15.40 2.94 -12.12
CA LYS A 239 -14.73 2.91 -13.43
C LYS A 239 -13.63 3.94 -13.59
N ASP A 240 -13.77 5.06 -12.87
CA ASP A 240 -12.84 6.19 -12.91
C ASP A 240 -11.83 6.12 -11.76
N GLY A 241 -12.08 5.24 -10.79
CA GLY A 241 -11.20 4.95 -9.68
C GLY A 241 -9.89 4.27 -10.08
N GLY A 242 -8.99 4.18 -9.11
CA GLY A 242 -7.67 3.60 -9.29
C GLY A 242 -7.71 2.08 -9.49
N HIS A 243 -7.05 1.60 -10.53
CA HIS A 243 -6.92 0.17 -10.82
C HIS A 243 -5.46 -0.27 -10.86
N ARG A 244 -5.14 -1.41 -10.24
CA ARG A 244 -3.79 -2.00 -10.32
C ARG A 244 -3.80 -3.51 -10.38
N LEU A 245 -2.81 -4.06 -11.07
CA LEU A 245 -2.42 -5.47 -10.98
C LEU A 245 -1.06 -5.54 -10.27
N GLU A 246 -1.00 -6.24 -9.15
CA GLU A 246 0.20 -6.36 -8.32
C GLU A 246 0.67 -7.82 -8.25
N PHE A 247 1.98 -8.01 -8.36
CA PHE A 247 2.65 -9.29 -8.22
C PHE A 247 3.55 -9.23 -6.99
N ASN A 248 3.33 -10.13 -6.04
CA ASN A 248 4.05 -10.10 -4.76
C ASN A 248 4.82 -11.41 -4.56
N TYR A 249 6.03 -11.28 -4.04
CA TYR A 249 6.90 -12.39 -3.70
C TYR A 249 7.39 -12.28 -2.26
N GLN A 250 7.18 -13.34 -1.47
CA GLN A 250 7.74 -13.48 -0.13
C GLN A 250 9.15 -14.08 -0.20
N LEU A 251 10.13 -13.31 0.29
CA LEU A 251 11.54 -13.70 0.33
C LEU A 251 11.82 -14.74 1.41
#